data_AF-A0A7X9S378-F1
#
_entry.id   AF-A0A7X9S378-F1
#
_cell.length_a   1.000
_cell.length_b   1.000
_cell.length_c   1.000
_cell.angle_alpha   90.00
_cell.angle_beta   90.00
_cell.angle_gamma   90.00
#
_symmetry.space_group_name_H-M   'P 1'
#
loop_
_entity.id
_entity.type
_entity.pdbx_description
1 polymer ?
#
loop_
_entity_poly.entity_id
_entity_poly.type
_entity_poly.pdbx_seq_one_letter_code
_entity_poly.pdbx_strand_id
1 'polypeptide(L)' 'MELHVYLKGKSEPQVFKGERIDVLDMELQRVKYKQIRYFRKGISKSQYIAVNLIKNIKEIKK' A
#
# COMPACT_ATOMS: atom_id res chain seq x y z
N MET A 1 3.29 9.49 -8.65
CA MET A 1 2.56 9.33 -7.38
C MET A 1 3.40 8.54 -6.39
N GLU A 2 3.37 8.93 -5.12
CA GLU A 2 4.07 8.22 -4.04
C GLU A 2 3.11 7.94 -2.89
N LEU A 3 3.14 6.73 -2.33
CA LEU A 3 2.29 6.31 -1.22
C LEU A 3 3.17 5.77 -0.09
N HIS A 4 2.99 6.32 1.10
CA HIS A 4 3.68 5.88 2.31
C HIS A 4 2.72 5.10 3.18
N VAL A 5 3.06 3.86 3.50
CA VAL A 5 2.29 3.01 4.41
C VAL A 5 3.08 2.81 5.68
N TYR A 6 2.60 3.39 6.76
CA TYR A 6 3.24 3.28 8.07
C TYR A 6 2.70 2.03 8.76
N LEU A 7 3.59 1.14 9.15
CA LEU A 7 3.24 -0.10 9.85
C LEU A 7 3.49 0.05 11.35
N LYS A 8 2.67 -0.62 12.16
CA LYS A 8 2.87 -0.70 13.61
C LYS A 8 4.23 -1.38 13.89
N GLY A 9 4.98 -0.81 14.83
CA GLY A 9 6.30 -1.34 15.22
C GLY A 9 7.45 -1.05 14.24
N LYS A 10 7.21 -0.32 13.14
CA LYS A 10 8.28 0.16 12.24
C LYS A 10 8.41 1.68 12.33
N SER A 11 9.65 2.17 12.36
CA SER A 11 9.97 3.59 12.34
C SER A 11 9.78 4.20 10.94
N GLU A 12 10.13 3.46 9.90
CA GLU A 12 10.05 3.91 8.51
C GLU A 12 8.81 3.38 7.78
N PRO A 13 8.20 4.17 6.87
CA PRO A 13 7.10 3.72 6.05
C PRO A 13 7.57 2.75 4.95
N GLN A 14 6.69 1.84 4.54
CA GLN A 14 6.81 1.20 3.23
C GLN A 14 6.41 2.20 2.15
N VAL A 15 7.33 2.45 1.21
CA VAL A 15 7.17 3.45 0.16
C VAL A 15 6.87 2.77 -1.17
N PHE A 16 5.75 3.15 -1.77
CA PHE A 16 5.33 2.73 -3.11
C PHE A 16 5.43 3.91 -4.06
N LYS A 17 6.10 3.72 -5.20
CA LYS A 17 6.29 4.75 -6.22
C LYS A 17 5.85 4.25 -7.58
N GLY A 18 5.01 5.02 -8.26
CA GLY A 18 4.49 4.68 -9.57
C GLY A 18 3.84 5.86 -10.29
N GLU A 19 3.54 5.65 -11.56
CA GLU A 19 2.70 6.53 -12.39
C GLU A 19 1.28 6.57 -11.82
N ARG A 20 0.76 5.40 -11.44
CA ARG A 20 -0.52 5.22 -10.75
C ARG A 20 -0.33 4.31 -9.55
N ILE A 21 -1.06 4.58 -8.47
CA ILE A 21 -1.16 3.70 -7.31
C ILE A 21 -2.65 3.53 -6.98
N ASP A 22 -3.12 2.29 -6.93
CA ASP A 22 -4.45 1.95 -6.47
C ASP A 22 -4.36 1.28 -5.09
N VAL A 23 -5.27 1.64 -4.19
CA VAL A 23 -5.41 1.01 -2.87
C VAL A 23 -6.81 0.44 -2.76
N LEU A 24 -6.91 -0.88 -2.63
CA LEU A 24 -8.17 -1.61 -2.59
C LEU A 24 -8.34 -2.32 -1.25
N ASP A 25 -9.57 -2.36 -0.76
CA ASP A 25 -9.95 -3.19 0.38
C ASP A 25 -10.22 -4.62 -0.08
N MET A 26 -9.64 -5.59 0.63
CA MET A 26 -9.80 -7.01 0.34
C MET A 26 -10.03 -7.81 1.61
N GLU A 27 -10.76 -8.91 1.49
CA GLU A 27 -10.93 -9.89 2.54
C GLU A 27 -10.57 -11.28 2.00
N LEU A 28 -9.61 -11.93 2.64
CA LEU A 28 -9.16 -13.27 2.30
C LEU A 28 -9.24 -14.13 3.56
N GLN A 29 -10.03 -15.21 3.51
CA GLN A 29 -10.22 -16.12 4.65
C GLN A 29 -10.57 -15.38 5.96
N ARG A 30 -11.49 -14.40 5.89
CA ARG A 30 -11.92 -13.53 7.00
C ARG A 30 -10.85 -12.58 7.56
N VAL A 31 -9.69 -12.48 6.92
CA VAL A 31 -8.66 -11.51 7.25
C VAL A 31 -8.73 -10.34 6.27
N LYS A 32 -8.79 -9.12 6.80
CA LYS A 32 -8.86 -7.88 6.03
C LYS A 32 -7.47 -7.41 5.63
N TYR A 33 -7.29 -7.08 4.36
CA TYR A 33 -6.07 -6.56 3.77
C TYR A 33 -6.33 -5.28 2.98
N LYS A 34 -5.32 -4.44 2.89
CA LYS A 34 -5.19 -3.46 1.81
C LYS A 34 -4.33 -4.08 0.72
N GLN A 35 -4.86 -4.16 -0.50
CA GLN A 35 -4.07 -4.45 -1.69
C GLN A 35 -3.56 -3.13 -2.27
N ILE A 36 -2.25 -3.00 -2.42
CA ILE A 36 -1.59 -1.84 -3.01
C ILE A 36 -1.03 -2.25 -4.36
N ARG A 37 -1.62 -1.68 -5.43
CA ARG A 37 -1.15 -1.90 -6.80
C ARG A 37 -0.41 -0.66 -7.26
N TYR A 38 0.82 -0.80 -7.70
CA TYR A 38 1.62 0.31 -8.22
C TYR A 38 2.12 -0.01 -9.63
N PHE A 39 1.94 0.98 -10.52
CA PHE A 39 2.25 0.87 -11.94
C PHE A 39 3.49 1.70 -12.24
N ARG A 40 4.51 1.10 -12.85
CA ARG A 40 5.76 1.78 -13.20
C ARG A 40 6.29 1.22 -14.51
N LYS A 41 6.49 2.09 -15.52
CA LYS A 41 7.03 1.72 -16.84
C LYS A 41 6.27 0.56 -17.50
N GLY A 42 4.93 0.60 -17.46
CA GLY A 42 4.09 -0.46 -18.04
C GLY A 42 4.02 -1.77 -17.26
N ILE A 43 4.70 -1.89 -16.11
CA ILE A 43 4.61 -3.07 -15.23
C ILE A 43 3.74 -2.72 -14.02
N SER A 44 2.83 -3.63 -13.66
CA SER A 44 2.07 -3.57 -12.41
C SER A 44 2.62 -4.54 -11.39
N LYS A 45 2.77 -4.09 -10.14
CA LYS A 45 3.04 -4.97 -8.99
C LYS A 45 1.98 -4.77 -7.92
N SER A 46 1.65 -5.85 -7.21
CA SER A 46 0.67 -5.85 -6.13
C SER A 46 1.30 -6.32 -4.84
N GLN A 47 0.97 -5.66 -3.73
CA GLN A 47 1.34 -6.09 -2.38
C GLN A 47 0.11 -6.08 -1.47
N TYR A 48 0.02 -7.08 -0.60
CA TYR A 48 -1.06 -7.20 0.38
C TYR A 48 -0.52 -6.92 1.78
N ILE A 49 -1.20 -6.03 2.50
CA ILE A 49 -0.83 -5.67 3.86
C ILE A 49 -2.06 -5.85 4.74
N ALA A 50 -1.94 -6.65 5.79
CA ALA A 50 -3.03 -6.88 6.72
C ALA A 50 -3.41 -5.56 7.41
N VAL A 51 -4.72 -5.24 7.45
CA VAL A 51 -5.23 -3.96 7.95
C VAL A 51 -4.80 -3.72 9.40
N ASN A 52 -4.75 -4.78 10.21
CA ASN A 52 -4.34 -4.71 11.61
C ASN A 52 -2.88 -4.26 11.80
N LEU A 53 -2.01 -4.44 10.81
CA LEU A 53 -0.61 -4.00 10.83
C LEU A 53 -0.43 -2.54 10.40
N ILE A 54 -1.41 -1.96 9.71
CA ILE A 54 -1.33 -0.59 9.19
C ILE A 54 -1.64 0.40 10.32
N LYS A 55 -0.76 1.37 10.51
CA LYS A 55 -0.97 2.53 11.40
C LYS A 55 -1.72 3.64 10.65
N ASN A 56 -1.23 4.03 9.49
CA ASN A 56 -1.91 4.93 8.56
C ASN A 56 -1.31 4.80 7.15
N ILE A 57 -1.98 5.41 6.18
CA ILE A 57 -1.56 5.50 4.78
C ILE A 57 -1.56 6.98 4.40
N LYS A 58 -0.48 7.46 3.80
CA LYS A 58 -0.35 8.85 3.36
C LYS A 58 0.01 8.89 1.87
N GLU A 59 -0.84 9.53 1.10
CA GLU A 59 -0.54 9.86 -0.29
C GLU A 59 0.35 11.10 -0.34
N ILE A 60 1.45 11.02 -1.08
CA ILE A 60 2.36 12.12 -1.36
C ILE A 60 2.17 12.49 -2.83
N LYS A 61 1.33 13.50 -3.07
CA LYS A 61 1.27 14.18 -4.36
C LYS A 61 2.42 15.18 -4.41
N LYS A 62 3.23 15.08 -5.46
CA LYS A 62 4.17 16.13 -5.86
C LYS A 62 3.47 17.02 -6.87
#